data_AF-A0A7C1VLN8-F1
#
_entry.id   AF-A0A7C1VLN8-F1
#
_cell.length_a   1.000
_cell.length_b   1.000
_cell.length_c   1.000
_cell.angle_alpha   90.00
_cell.angle_beta   90.00
_cell.angle_gamma   90.00
#
_symmetry.space_group_name_H-M   'P 1'
#
loop_
_entity.id
_entity.type
_entity.pdbx_description
1 polymer ?
#
loop_
_entity_poly.entity_id
_entity_poly.type
_entity_poly.pdbx_seq_one_letter_code
_entity_poly.pdbx_strand_id
1 'polypeptide(L)'
;MPKKLSIDIVRKEFAAASFILLAAEYINNTQKLPFYCINGEHKHIISWGDFKSGRRCGKCAGKHITIEEVRREFEGVGFTLISDEYISCDIKLEFKCPLGHIHAVSLKDFRTGVRCGVCAGKYISKEEKVLSFTKEGYRVVNVAAWDRDKSTVICLKGHLWKVTRDNFVRQGRRCGVCAGRYISIEEVKEEFYSGGLELLSTTYVNNRTPLKFRCIGKSHVHYIALDNFRNGQRCGRCFDRVSSPEKDILKFLKVQFPLLKCTTSERGIIPPYELDIFFLKKNLAIEYCGLYWHSENGGRKNKNYHQNKMLRCHEKGIRLITIFEDEYLEDREGVLKRLFSILSNPQEPIFKATKEDIIFSDLRWDSISSESFYKKKGFKFFKDFGPQPSFFKVGFRKRFLTLEKLKAKNFDIIWDCGHRVYYKTKETMADGSTEEANLR
;
A
#
# COMPACT_ATOMS: atom_id res chain seq x y z
N MET A 1 -52.99 -38.36 56.99
CA MET A 1 -51.89 -38.02 56.06
C MET A 1 -52.14 -36.62 55.49
N PRO A 2 -51.19 -35.69 55.53
CA PRO A 2 -51.37 -34.37 54.92
C PRO A 2 -51.63 -34.53 53.42
N LYS A 3 -52.66 -33.84 52.89
CA LYS A 3 -53.02 -33.90 51.47
C LYS A 3 -51.80 -33.54 50.62
N LYS A 4 -51.41 -34.44 49.72
CA LYS A 4 -50.35 -34.19 48.73
C LYS A 4 -50.81 -33.03 47.83
N LEU A 5 -50.03 -31.96 47.79
CA LEU A 5 -50.31 -30.77 46.97
C LEU A 5 -50.40 -31.20 45.49
N SER A 6 -51.49 -30.86 44.81
CA SER A 6 -51.66 -31.18 43.39
C SER A 6 -50.93 -30.18 42.48
N ILE A 7 -50.53 -30.64 41.29
CA ILE A 7 -49.91 -29.79 40.27
C ILE A 7 -50.82 -28.63 39.84
N ASP A 8 -52.15 -28.80 39.92
CA ASP A 8 -53.11 -27.74 39.58
C ASP A 8 -53.04 -26.56 40.55
N ILE A 9 -52.82 -26.82 41.85
CA ILE A 9 -52.65 -25.76 42.84
C ILE A 9 -51.34 -25.01 42.58
N VAL A 10 -50.25 -25.75 42.30
CA VAL A 10 -48.96 -25.17 41.91
C VAL A 10 -49.12 -24.28 40.67
N ARG A 11 -49.85 -24.75 39.65
CA ARG A 11 -50.10 -24.01 38.40
C ARG A 11 -50.87 -22.71 38.64
N LYS A 12 -51.91 -22.73 39.49
CA LYS A 12 -52.68 -21.53 39.87
C LYS A 12 -51.80 -20.49 40.58
N GLU A 13 -50.89 -20.93 41.45
CA GLU A 13 -49.98 -20.04 42.19
C GLU A 13 -48.90 -19.42 41.29
N PHE A 14 -48.37 -20.18 40.31
CA PHE A 14 -47.51 -19.62 39.27
C PHE A 14 -48.25 -18.57 38.43
N ALA A 15 -49.48 -18.87 38.00
CA ALA A 15 -50.30 -17.96 37.22
C ALA A 15 -50.64 -16.67 37.98
N ALA A 16 -50.99 -16.77 39.27
CA ALA A 16 -51.26 -15.62 40.13
C ALA A 16 -50.05 -14.66 40.28
N ALA A 17 -48.84 -15.17 40.07
CA ALA A 17 -47.61 -14.38 40.09
C ALA A 17 -47.11 -14.01 38.67
N SER A 18 -47.97 -14.10 37.64
CA SER A 18 -47.64 -13.81 36.24
C SER A 18 -46.57 -14.72 35.61
N PHE A 19 -46.58 -16.01 35.97
CA PHE A 19 -45.73 -17.05 35.38
C PHE A 19 -46.58 -18.17 34.77
N ILE A 20 -46.09 -18.78 33.70
CA ILE A 20 -46.72 -19.97 33.09
C ILE A 20 -45.89 -21.19 33.48
N LEU A 21 -46.43 -22.07 34.31
CA LEU A 21 -45.76 -23.32 34.69
C LEU A 21 -45.68 -24.26 33.49
N LEU A 22 -44.48 -24.76 33.19
CA LEU A 22 -44.21 -25.67 32.07
C LEU A 22 -44.10 -27.15 32.52
N ALA A 23 -44.07 -27.40 33.83
CA ALA A 23 -44.01 -28.75 34.38
C ALA A 23 -45.35 -29.50 34.18
N ALA A 24 -45.27 -30.75 33.74
CA ALA A 24 -46.44 -31.64 33.62
C ALA A 24 -46.87 -32.21 34.98
N GLU A 25 -45.91 -32.48 35.88
CA GLU A 25 -46.14 -33.14 37.17
C GLU A 25 -45.39 -32.47 38.32
N TYR A 26 -45.93 -32.63 39.53
CA TYR A 26 -45.33 -32.15 40.79
C TYR A 26 -45.16 -33.30 41.78
N ILE A 27 -43.92 -33.49 42.26
CA ILE A 27 -43.50 -34.60 43.10
C ILE A 27 -43.29 -34.11 44.54
N ASN A 28 -42.46 -33.07 44.75
CA ASN A 28 -42.10 -32.56 46.07
C ASN A 28 -41.58 -31.11 46.01
N ASN A 29 -41.37 -30.49 47.18
CA ASN A 29 -41.01 -29.06 47.27
C ASN A 29 -39.60 -28.72 46.77
N THR A 30 -38.71 -29.70 46.64
CA THR A 30 -37.34 -29.51 46.14
C THR A 30 -37.20 -29.69 44.63
N GLN A 31 -38.20 -30.29 43.97
CA GLN A 31 -38.24 -30.49 42.52
C GLN A 31 -38.06 -29.16 41.79
N LYS A 32 -37.17 -29.15 40.79
CA LYS A 32 -37.00 -27.99 39.90
C LYS A 32 -38.13 -27.95 38.88
N LEU A 33 -38.91 -26.88 38.92
CA LEU A 33 -40.06 -26.64 38.08
C LEU A 33 -39.69 -25.61 36.99
N PRO A 34 -39.69 -25.99 35.71
CA PRO A 34 -39.57 -25.04 34.62
C PRO A 34 -40.84 -24.19 34.49
N PHE A 35 -40.67 -22.90 34.25
CA PHE A 35 -41.73 -21.95 34.00
C PHE A 35 -41.31 -20.90 32.96
N TYR A 36 -42.29 -20.25 32.35
CA TYR A 36 -42.11 -19.11 31.46
C TYR A 36 -42.47 -17.82 32.19
N CYS A 37 -41.55 -16.86 32.20
CA CYS A 37 -41.73 -15.53 32.76
C CYS A 37 -42.34 -14.60 31.72
N ILE A 38 -43.57 -14.14 31.98
CA ILE A 38 -44.27 -13.21 31.07
C ILE A 38 -43.52 -11.86 31.04
N ASN A 39 -43.09 -11.34 32.19
CA ASN A 39 -42.44 -10.03 32.31
C ASN A 39 -41.06 -9.92 31.63
N GLY A 40 -40.40 -11.03 31.37
CA GLY A 40 -39.05 -11.04 30.76
C GLY A 40 -38.93 -11.92 29.53
N GLU A 41 -40.05 -12.45 29.02
CA GLU A 41 -40.15 -13.30 27.84
C GLU A 41 -39.11 -14.44 27.78
N HIS A 42 -38.92 -15.15 28.89
CA HIS A 42 -37.92 -16.23 28.94
C HIS A 42 -38.35 -17.41 29.81
N LYS A 43 -37.71 -18.56 29.56
CA LYS A 43 -37.81 -19.76 30.39
C LYS A 43 -36.83 -19.68 31.57
N HIS A 44 -37.27 -20.14 32.73
CA HIS A 44 -36.45 -20.27 33.94
C HIS A 44 -36.88 -21.51 34.74
N ILE A 45 -36.05 -21.90 35.71
CA ILE A 45 -36.33 -22.98 36.67
C ILE A 45 -36.31 -22.48 38.11
N ILE A 46 -37.20 -22.98 38.97
CA ILE A 46 -37.22 -22.69 40.41
C ILE A 46 -37.72 -23.91 41.18
N SER A 47 -37.36 -24.08 42.45
CA SER A 47 -38.02 -25.10 43.29
C SER A 47 -39.35 -24.58 43.84
N TRP A 48 -40.29 -25.48 44.17
CA TRP A 48 -41.54 -25.05 44.78
C TRP A 48 -41.35 -24.45 46.18
N GLY A 49 -40.39 -24.98 46.96
CA GLY A 49 -40.03 -24.41 48.27
C GLY A 49 -39.53 -22.96 48.15
N ASP A 50 -38.63 -22.69 47.20
CA ASP A 50 -38.14 -21.33 46.91
C ASP A 50 -39.28 -20.42 46.43
N PHE A 51 -40.17 -20.94 45.57
CA PHE A 51 -41.31 -20.18 45.08
C PHE A 51 -42.29 -19.81 46.22
N LYS A 52 -42.60 -20.73 47.12
CA LYS A 52 -43.46 -20.44 48.29
C LYS A 52 -42.78 -19.55 49.32
N SER A 53 -41.46 -19.58 49.43
CA SER A 53 -40.71 -18.66 50.31
C SER A 53 -40.57 -17.24 49.74
N GLY A 54 -41.21 -16.93 48.60
CA GLY A 54 -41.22 -15.60 48.00
C GLY A 54 -40.15 -15.34 46.95
N ARG A 55 -39.26 -16.30 46.65
CA ARG A 55 -38.32 -16.15 45.53
C ARG A 55 -39.07 -16.26 44.20
N ARG A 56 -38.63 -15.47 43.22
CA ARG A 56 -39.25 -15.39 41.89
C ARG A 56 -38.17 -15.56 40.82
N CYS A 57 -38.43 -15.12 39.59
CA CYS A 57 -37.46 -15.22 38.52
C CYS A 57 -36.19 -14.43 38.84
N GLY A 58 -35.06 -15.11 39.03
CA GLY A 58 -33.76 -14.50 39.32
C GLY A 58 -33.25 -13.60 38.19
N LYS A 59 -33.64 -13.86 36.95
CA LYS A 59 -33.33 -12.99 35.79
C LYS A 59 -34.12 -11.68 35.80
N CYS A 60 -35.35 -11.68 36.34
CA CYS A 60 -36.15 -10.47 36.51
C CYS A 60 -35.96 -9.82 37.90
N ALA A 61 -35.29 -10.50 38.83
CA ALA A 61 -34.94 -9.97 40.14
C ALA A 61 -33.72 -9.04 40.01
N GLY A 62 -33.94 -7.94 39.31
CA GLY A 62 -33.05 -6.81 39.11
C GLY A 62 -33.89 -5.71 38.45
N LYS A 63 -33.93 -4.52 39.04
CA LYS A 63 -34.68 -3.40 38.46
C LYS A 63 -34.03 -3.06 37.11
N HIS A 64 -34.64 -3.46 36.01
CA HIS A 64 -34.23 -3.03 34.67
C HIS A 64 -34.59 -1.57 34.53
N ILE A 65 -33.61 -0.70 34.74
CA ILE A 65 -33.78 0.74 34.56
C ILE A 65 -33.88 0.98 33.06
N THR A 66 -34.97 1.60 32.59
CA THR A 66 -35.12 1.94 31.17
C THR A 66 -34.39 3.24 30.83
N ILE A 67 -34.06 3.46 29.56
CA ILE A 67 -33.45 4.72 29.12
C ILE A 67 -34.33 5.95 29.46
N GLU A 68 -35.65 5.80 29.49
CA GLU A 68 -36.60 6.86 29.89
C GLU A 68 -36.56 7.15 31.40
N GLU A 69 -36.32 6.14 32.23
CA GLU A 69 -36.08 6.36 33.67
C GLU A 69 -34.75 7.08 33.89
N VAL A 70 -33.70 6.67 33.17
CA VAL A 70 -32.41 7.38 33.18
C VAL A 70 -32.59 8.83 32.73
N ARG A 71 -33.30 9.06 31.62
CA ARG A 71 -33.58 10.40 31.08
C ARG A 71 -34.24 11.31 32.12
N ARG A 72 -35.26 10.81 32.82
CA ARG A 72 -35.92 11.52 33.93
C ARG A 72 -34.97 11.85 35.08
N GLU A 73 -34.01 10.98 35.40
CA GLU A 73 -33.00 11.27 36.43
C GLU A 73 -32.07 12.42 36.03
N PHE A 74 -31.63 12.49 34.77
CA PHE A 74 -30.82 13.61 34.30
C PHE A 74 -31.63 14.91 34.25
N GLU A 75 -32.84 14.87 33.70
CA GLU A 75 -33.72 16.03 33.54
C GLU A 75 -34.19 16.59 34.89
N GLY A 76 -34.44 15.73 35.88
CA GLY A 76 -34.83 16.12 37.24
C GLY A 76 -33.79 16.96 37.98
N VAL A 77 -32.52 16.94 37.55
CA VAL A 77 -31.46 17.81 38.06
C VAL A 77 -31.00 18.87 37.04
N GLY A 78 -31.78 19.09 35.98
CA GLY A 78 -31.56 20.13 34.97
C GLY A 78 -30.58 19.77 33.85
N PHE A 79 -30.26 18.49 33.66
CA PHE A 79 -29.36 18.02 32.59
C PHE A 79 -30.17 17.32 31.50
N THR A 80 -29.77 17.48 30.23
CA THR A 80 -30.43 16.80 29.11
C THR A 80 -29.63 15.58 28.70
N LEU A 81 -30.24 14.38 28.77
CA LEU A 81 -29.59 13.15 28.31
C LEU A 81 -29.53 13.13 26.76
N ILE A 82 -28.35 12.91 26.19
CA ILE A 82 -28.13 12.80 24.73
C ILE A 82 -28.20 11.34 24.29
N SER A 83 -27.60 10.43 25.07
CA SER A 83 -27.67 8.99 24.77
C SER A 83 -29.12 8.50 24.66
N ASP A 84 -29.35 7.64 23.67
CA ASP A 84 -30.63 7.02 23.30
C ASP A 84 -30.72 5.55 23.73
N GLU A 85 -29.59 4.94 24.11
CA GLU A 85 -29.52 3.56 24.58
C GLU A 85 -28.91 3.45 25.99
N TYR A 86 -29.42 2.51 26.79
CA TYR A 86 -28.88 2.17 28.10
C TYR A 86 -28.92 0.64 28.31
N ILE A 87 -27.73 0.05 28.46
CA ILE A 87 -27.57 -1.41 28.60
C ILE A 87 -27.21 -1.81 30.03
N SER A 88 -26.38 -1.01 30.71
CA SER A 88 -25.93 -1.31 32.08
C SER A 88 -25.49 -0.06 32.84
N CYS A 89 -25.27 -0.15 34.14
CA CYS A 89 -24.89 1.01 34.96
C CYS A 89 -23.44 1.49 34.77
N ASP A 90 -22.60 0.71 34.08
CA ASP A 90 -21.17 1.00 33.86
C ASP A 90 -20.88 1.65 32.50
N ILE A 91 -21.82 1.61 31.54
CA ILE A 91 -21.68 2.34 30.27
C ILE A 91 -21.75 3.85 30.52
N LYS A 92 -20.88 4.60 29.83
CA LYS A 92 -20.92 6.06 29.83
C LYS A 92 -22.05 6.56 28.95
N LEU A 93 -22.87 7.42 29.55
CA LEU A 93 -23.98 8.12 28.91
C LEU A 93 -23.59 9.56 28.65
N GLU A 94 -23.84 10.05 27.43
CA GLU A 94 -23.64 11.45 27.06
C GLU A 94 -24.82 12.30 27.51
N PHE A 95 -24.52 13.46 28.07
CA PHE A 95 -25.52 14.43 28.54
C PHE A 95 -25.01 15.88 28.34
N LYS A 96 -25.95 16.81 28.26
CA LYS A 96 -25.74 18.25 28.17
C LYS A 96 -26.10 18.93 29.50
N CYS A 97 -25.21 19.75 30.04
CA CYS A 97 -25.47 20.51 31.25
C CYS A 97 -26.23 21.83 30.97
N PRO A 98 -26.77 22.52 32.01
CA PRO A 98 -27.46 23.80 31.85
C PRO A 98 -26.64 24.88 31.14
N LEU A 99 -25.31 24.87 31.33
CA LEU A 99 -24.38 25.79 30.64
C LEU A 99 -24.04 25.36 29.21
N GLY A 100 -24.65 24.28 28.73
CA GLY A 100 -24.51 23.80 27.36
C GLY A 100 -23.36 22.84 27.09
N HIS A 101 -22.49 22.55 28.08
CA HIS A 101 -21.38 21.61 27.91
C HIS A 101 -21.87 20.17 27.74
N ILE A 102 -21.27 19.44 26.81
CA ILE A 102 -21.49 18.00 26.59
C ILE A 102 -20.46 17.20 27.38
N HIS A 103 -20.90 16.20 28.13
CA HIS A 103 -20.03 15.32 28.92
C HIS A 103 -20.58 13.89 28.93
N ALA A 104 -19.72 12.92 29.21
CA ALA A 104 -20.10 11.53 29.39
C ALA A 104 -19.84 11.04 30.83
N VAL A 105 -20.77 10.28 31.42
CA VAL A 105 -20.67 9.74 32.79
C VAL A 105 -21.44 8.43 32.89
N SER A 106 -21.03 7.52 33.78
CA SER A 106 -21.83 6.32 34.08
C SER A 106 -23.05 6.70 34.93
N LEU A 107 -24.15 5.94 34.87
CA LEU A 107 -25.31 6.20 35.74
C LEU A 107 -24.94 6.07 37.22
N LYS A 108 -24.05 5.12 37.54
CA LYS A 108 -23.52 4.93 38.89
C LYS A 108 -22.82 6.19 39.41
N ASP A 109 -21.88 6.74 38.63
CA ASP A 109 -21.13 7.93 39.04
C ASP A 109 -22.02 9.19 39.09
N PHE A 110 -23.00 9.28 38.19
CA PHE A 110 -23.99 10.36 38.23
C PHE A 110 -24.78 10.34 39.54
N ARG A 111 -25.22 9.16 40.00
CA ARG A 111 -25.92 9.04 41.28
C ARG A 111 -25.04 9.36 42.49
N THR A 112 -23.73 9.14 42.40
CA THR A 112 -22.77 9.53 43.46
C THR A 112 -22.39 11.02 43.43
N GLY A 113 -23.01 11.83 42.58
CA GLY A 113 -22.79 13.29 42.53
C GLY A 113 -21.80 13.76 41.48
N VAL A 114 -21.29 12.89 40.60
CA VAL A 114 -20.47 13.34 39.47
C VAL A 114 -21.37 14.09 38.49
N ARG A 115 -20.94 15.29 38.09
CA ARG A 115 -21.65 16.18 37.16
C ARG A 115 -20.72 16.58 36.03
N CYS A 116 -21.05 17.67 35.33
CA CYS A 116 -20.22 18.19 34.25
C CYS A 116 -18.82 18.57 34.76
N GLY A 117 -17.80 17.84 34.30
CA GLY A 117 -16.41 18.11 34.67
C GLY A 117 -15.87 19.44 34.15
N VAL A 118 -16.48 20.01 33.10
CA VAL A 118 -16.15 21.37 32.61
C VAL A 118 -16.60 22.43 33.62
N CYS A 119 -17.85 22.36 34.08
CA CYS A 119 -18.36 23.27 35.12
C CYS A 119 -17.57 23.14 36.44
N ALA A 120 -17.05 21.95 36.73
CA ALA A 120 -16.21 21.70 37.90
C ALA A 120 -14.73 22.13 37.70
N GLY A 121 -14.37 22.74 36.56
CA GLY A 121 -13.00 23.17 36.26
C GLY A 121 -12.00 22.04 36.03
N LYS A 122 -12.47 20.78 35.91
CA LYS A 122 -11.61 19.60 35.71
C LYS A 122 -11.18 19.45 34.24
N TYR A 123 -12.00 19.93 33.32
CA TYR A 123 -11.76 19.87 31.88
C TYR A 123 -12.12 21.21 31.24
N ILE A 124 -11.56 21.50 30.08
CA ILE A 124 -11.98 22.63 29.26
C ILE A 124 -13.09 22.21 28.28
N SER A 125 -13.92 23.16 27.87
CA SER A 125 -15.00 22.98 26.91
C SER A 125 -14.49 22.63 25.50
N LYS A 126 -15.38 22.14 24.63
CA LYS A 126 -15.04 21.83 23.23
C LYS A 126 -14.60 23.09 22.48
N GLU A 127 -15.26 24.21 22.77
CA GLU A 127 -15.03 25.53 22.23
C GLU A 127 -13.64 26.03 22.61
N GLU A 128 -13.25 25.89 23.88
CA GLU A 128 -11.89 26.23 24.34
C GLU A 128 -10.82 25.32 23.73
N LYS A 129 -11.12 24.04 23.50
CA LYS A 129 -10.20 23.13 22.79
C LYS A 129 -10.00 23.60 21.36
N VAL A 130 -11.07 23.93 20.65
CA VAL A 130 -10.99 24.48 19.28
C VAL A 130 -10.17 25.78 19.28
N LEU A 131 -10.44 26.67 20.23
CA LEU A 131 -9.73 27.94 20.39
C LEU A 131 -8.22 27.75 20.58
N SER A 132 -7.81 26.71 21.30
CA SER A 132 -6.38 26.41 21.52
C SER A 132 -5.60 26.16 20.21
N PHE A 133 -6.26 25.64 19.18
CA PHE A 133 -5.66 25.43 17.86
C PHE A 133 -5.83 26.67 16.96
N THR A 134 -7.03 27.26 16.92
CA THR A 134 -7.35 28.38 16.01
C THR A 134 -6.62 29.66 16.39
N LYS A 135 -6.32 29.89 17.67
CA LYS A 135 -5.50 31.03 18.13
C LYS A 135 -4.11 31.04 17.49
N GLU A 136 -3.60 29.87 17.11
CA GLU A 136 -2.31 29.72 16.41
C GLU A 136 -2.47 29.53 14.89
N GLY A 137 -3.65 29.86 14.34
CA GLY A 137 -3.92 29.82 12.90
C GLY A 137 -4.18 28.43 12.33
N TYR A 138 -4.40 27.41 13.17
CA TYR A 138 -4.79 26.09 12.68
C TYR A 138 -6.30 26.01 12.46
N ARG A 139 -6.72 25.45 11.32
CA ARG A 139 -8.12 25.12 11.07
C ARG A 139 -8.45 23.75 11.67
N VAL A 140 -9.47 23.67 12.52
CA VAL A 140 -9.87 22.41 13.17
C VAL A 140 -10.81 21.63 12.24
N VAL A 141 -10.48 20.37 11.95
CA VAL A 141 -11.35 19.45 11.19
C VAL A 141 -12.20 18.63 12.16
N ASN A 142 -11.55 18.08 13.19
CA ASN A 142 -12.20 17.35 14.27
C ASN A 142 -11.41 17.57 15.56
N VAL A 143 -12.11 17.85 16.65
CA VAL A 143 -11.53 17.98 17.99
C VAL A 143 -11.93 16.77 18.82
N ALA A 144 -10.95 16.15 19.47
CA ALA A 144 -11.19 14.99 20.31
C ALA A 144 -11.86 15.40 21.63
N ALA A 145 -12.66 14.50 22.19
CA ALA A 145 -13.33 14.72 23.48
C ALA A 145 -12.33 14.89 24.64
N TRP A 146 -11.18 14.21 24.58
CA TRP A 146 -10.15 14.22 25.63
C TRP A 146 -8.82 14.76 25.11
N ASP A 147 -8.04 15.43 25.98
CA ASP A 147 -6.84 16.15 25.58
C ASP A 147 -5.66 15.25 25.18
N ARG A 148 -5.66 14.03 25.71
CA ARG A 148 -4.73 12.95 25.37
C ARG A 148 -5.08 12.24 24.07
N ASP A 149 -6.27 12.46 23.53
CA ASP A 149 -6.71 11.87 22.27
C ASP A 149 -6.36 12.79 21.10
N LYS A 150 -6.19 12.19 19.92
CA LYS A 150 -5.73 12.93 18.73
C LYS A 150 -6.87 13.70 18.08
N SER A 151 -6.76 15.02 18.07
CA SER A 151 -7.54 15.92 17.22
C SER A 151 -6.93 15.97 15.81
N THR A 152 -7.75 16.30 14.81
CA THR A 152 -7.32 16.49 13.42
C THR A 152 -7.44 17.96 13.04
N VAL A 153 -6.32 18.56 12.66
CA VAL A 153 -6.20 19.99 12.33
C VAL A 153 -5.47 20.18 11.00
N ILE A 154 -5.64 21.35 10.38
CA ILE A 154 -4.95 21.77 9.17
C ILE A 154 -4.12 23.01 9.51
N CYS A 155 -2.82 22.94 9.26
CA CYS A 155 -1.93 24.09 9.50
C CYS A 155 -2.08 25.15 8.39
N LEU A 156 -1.45 26.33 8.57
CA LEU A 156 -1.49 27.42 7.58
C LEU A 156 -0.96 27.03 6.19
N LYS A 157 -0.03 26.08 6.10
CA LYS A 157 0.47 25.52 4.82
C LYS A 157 -0.45 24.46 4.20
N GLY A 158 -1.62 24.19 4.78
CA GLY A 158 -2.58 23.23 4.25
C GLY A 158 -2.40 21.77 4.68
N HIS A 159 -1.34 21.42 5.43
CA HIS A 159 -1.11 20.03 5.84
C HIS A 159 -2.14 19.53 6.86
N LEU A 160 -2.75 18.38 6.57
CA LEU A 160 -3.62 17.64 7.48
C LEU A 160 -2.77 16.91 8.54
N TRP A 161 -3.02 17.19 9.82
CA TRP A 161 -2.18 16.72 10.91
C TRP A 161 -2.98 16.25 12.12
N LYS A 162 -2.61 15.09 12.68
CA LYS A 162 -3.20 14.53 13.89
C LYS A 162 -2.32 14.81 15.10
N VAL A 163 -2.86 15.51 16.09
CA VAL A 163 -2.14 15.91 17.32
C VAL A 163 -3.06 15.89 18.53
N THR A 164 -2.54 15.52 19.69
CA THR A 164 -3.23 15.64 20.98
C THR A 164 -3.13 17.08 21.48
N ARG A 165 -4.16 17.61 22.14
CA ARG A 165 -4.09 18.96 22.70
C ARG A 165 -2.91 19.13 23.67
N ASP A 166 -2.65 18.13 24.51
CA ASP A 166 -1.52 18.17 25.46
C ASP A 166 -0.17 18.41 24.76
N ASN A 167 0.11 17.66 23.70
CA ASN A 167 1.33 17.87 22.92
C ASN A 167 1.37 19.22 22.20
N PHE A 168 0.22 19.74 21.76
CA PHE A 168 0.15 21.03 21.07
C PHE A 168 0.39 22.20 22.02
N VAL A 169 -0.35 22.22 23.15
CA VAL A 169 -0.33 23.32 24.12
C VAL A 169 0.84 23.20 25.08
N ARG A 170 0.99 22.05 25.76
CA ARG A 170 2.00 21.89 26.83
C ARG A 170 3.40 21.63 26.29
N GLN A 171 3.53 20.81 25.24
CA GLN A 171 4.85 20.50 24.66
C GLN A 171 5.23 21.41 23.48
N GLY A 172 4.37 22.34 23.07
CA GLY A 172 4.66 23.25 21.96
C GLY A 172 4.85 22.55 20.61
N ARG A 173 4.36 21.32 20.42
CA ARG A 173 4.53 20.62 19.13
C ARG A 173 3.68 21.31 18.06
N ARG A 174 4.30 21.52 16.89
CA ARG A 174 3.65 22.04 15.68
C ARG A 174 3.67 21.01 14.56
N CYS A 175 3.02 21.35 13.44
CA CYS A 175 2.86 20.49 12.27
C CYS A 175 4.15 19.75 11.93
N GLY A 176 4.13 18.42 12.05
CA GLY A 176 5.32 17.61 11.83
C GLY A 176 5.75 17.58 10.36
N VAL A 177 4.83 17.80 9.42
CA VAL A 177 5.15 17.96 7.99
C VAL A 177 5.95 19.24 7.77
N CYS A 178 5.49 20.38 8.31
CA CYS A 178 6.24 21.64 8.22
C CYS A 178 7.63 21.56 8.87
N ALA A 179 7.79 20.71 9.89
CA ALA A 179 9.05 20.48 10.57
C ALA A 179 9.93 19.39 9.90
N GLY A 180 9.56 18.88 8.72
CA GLY A 180 10.31 17.84 8.00
C GLY A 180 10.32 16.46 8.68
N ARG A 181 9.48 16.23 9.70
CA ARG A 181 9.39 14.95 10.42
C ARG A 181 8.45 13.94 9.76
N TYR A 182 7.53 14.43 8.92
CA TYR A 182 6.56 13.61 8.19
C TYR A 182 6.52 14.05 6.73
N ILE A 183 6.26 13.10 5.84
CA ILE A 183 6.05 13.35 4.41
C ILE A 183 4.70 14.04 4.16
N SER A 184 4.69 15.02 3.26
CA SER A 184 3.52 15.73 2.75
C SER A 184 2.74 14.90 1.72
N ILE A 185 1.51 15.30 1.39
CA ILE A 185 0.79 14.61 0.32
C ILE A 185 1.40 14.91 -1.06
N GLU A 186 1.97 16.10 -1.24
CA GLU A 186 2.67 16.50 -2.45
C GLU A 186 3.86 15.58 -2.74
N GLU A 187 4.70 15.31 -1.74
CA GLU A 187 5.80 14.34 -1.86
C GLU A 187 5.30 12.91 -2.13
N VAL A 188 4.18 12.51 -1.51
CA VAL A 188 3.55 11.21 -1.80
C VAL A 188 3.02 11.14 -3.24
N LYS A 189 2.49 12.24 -3.80
CA LYS A 189 2.06 12.30 -5.21
C LYS A 189 3.24 12.09 -6.15
N GLU A 190 4.38 12.70 -5.86
CA GLU A 190 5.62 12.54 -6.64
C GLU A 190 6.14 11.10 -6.58
N GLU A 191 6.15 10.47 -5.39
CA GLU A 191 6.51 9.06 -5.24
C GLU A 191 5.59 8.13 -6.04
N PHE A 192 4.27 8.36 -6.02
CA PHE A 192 3.34 7.56 -6.82
C PHE A 192 3.56 7.78 -8.31
N TYR A 193 3.74 9.03 -8.75
CA TYR A 193 3.93 9.40 -10.15
C TYR A 193 5.20 8.77 -10.73
N SER A 194 6.31 8.83 -9.99
CA SER A 194 7.56 8.15 -10.37
C SER A 194 7.41 6.63 -10.46
N GLY A 195 6.47 6.03 -9.72
CA GLY A 195 6.10 4.62 -9.82
C GLY A 195 5.06 4.28 -10.88
N GLY A 196 4.72 5.21 -11.78
CA GLY A 196 3.74 5.00 -12.86
C GLY A 196 2.27 5.12 -12.40
N LEU A 197 2.01 5.70 -11.23
CA LEU A 197 0.69 5.84 -10.64
C LEU A 197 0.32 7.31 -10.43
N GLU A 198 -0.87 7.70 -10.82
CA GLU A 198 -1.42 9.02 -10.52
C GLU A 198 -2.23 8.96 -9.23
N LEU A 199 -1.80 9.67 -8.19
CA LEU A 199 -2.51 9.71 -6.92
C LEU A 199 -3.77 10.58 -7.03
N LEU A 200 -4.94 10.00 -6.74
CA LEU A 200 -6.24 10.67 -6.75
C LEU A 200 -6.67 11.15 -5.35
N SER A 201 -6.09 10.58 -4.30
CA SER A 201 -6.31 11.05 -2.93
C SER A 201 -5.83 12.49 -2.78
N THR A 202 -6.69 13.33 -2.18
CA THR A 202 -6.40 14.74 -1.88
C THR A 202 -5.92 14.97 -0.45
N THR A 203 -5.95 13.94 0.40
CA THR A 203 -5.43 13.98 1.77
C THR A 203 -4.55 12.75 2.07
N TYR A 204 -3.58 12.93 2.96
CA TYR A 204 -2.69 11.87 3.46
C TYR A 204 -2.61 11.95 4.98
N VAL A 205 -2.75 10.82 5.66
CA VAL A 205 -2.82 10.75 7.13
C VAL A 205 -1.62 10.03 7.72
N ASN A 206 -1.27 8.87 7.16
CA ASN A 206 -0.15 8.01 7.55
C ASN A 206 0.10 6.99 6.44
N ASN A 207 1.20 6.25 6.55
CA ASN A 207 1.65 5.32 5.51
C ASN A 207 0.82 4.03 5.39
N ARG A 208 -0.07 3.73 6.35
CA ARG A 208 -0.92 2.52 6.37
C ARG A 208 -2.34 2.77 5.87
N THR A 209 -2.79 4.02 5.85
CA THR A 209 -4.11 4.37 5.33
C THR A 209 -4.09 4.22 3.80
N PRO A 210 -5.00 3.41 3.21
CA PRO A 210 -5.05 3.24 1.77
C PRO A 210 -5.32 4.55 1.03
N LEU A 211 -4.53 4.82 -0.01
CA LEU A 211 -4.65 5.96 -0.89
C LEU A 211 -5.21 5.53 -2.25
N LYS A 212 -6.12 6.33 -2.78
CA LYS A 212 -6.73 6.09 -4.10
C LYS A 212 -5.77 6.57 -5.19
N PHE A 213 -5.55 5.75 -6.20
CA PHE A 213 -4.71 6.08 -7.34
C PHE A 213 -5.30 5.53 -8.64
N ARG A 214 -4.81 6.05 -9.77
CA ARG A 214 -5.05 5.58 -11.13
C ARG A 214 -3.73 5.14 -11.75
N CYS A 215 -3.73 4.05 -12.51
CA CYS A 215 -2.54 3.67 -13.29
C CYS A 215 -2.35 4.63 -14.47
N ILE A 216 -1.18 5.23 -14.61
CA ILE A 216 -0.89 6.14 -15.73
C ILE A 216 -1.04 5.36 -17.05
N GLY A 217 -1.73 5.95 -18.03
CA GLY A 217 -2.00 5.32 -19.33
C GLY A 217 -3.05 4.20 -19.30
N LYS A 218 -3.72 3.95 -18.17
CA LYS A 218 -4.78 2.92 -18.04
C LYS A 218 -6.00 3.51 -17.32
N SER A 219 -7.16 2.86 -17.44
CA SER A 219 -8.40 3.26 -16.74
C SER A 219 -8.54 2.66 -15.34
N HIS A 220 -7.54 1.91 -14.87
CA HIS A 220 -7.61 1.22 -13.59
C HIS A 220 -7.52 2.20 -12.42
N VAL A 221 -8.50 2.14 -11.53
CA VAL A 221 -8.54 2.91 -10.28
C VAL A 221 -8.55 1.94 -9.11
N HIS A 222 -7.59 2.09 -8.20
CA HIS A 222 -7.39 1.19 -7.07
C HIS A 222 -6.95 1.94 -5.80
N TYR A 223 -6.80 1.19 -4.72
CA TYR A 223 -6.35 1.68 -3.43
C TYR A 223 -5.09 0.91 -2.99
N ILE A 224 -4.11 1.62 -2.44
CA ILE A 224 -2.90 1.02 -1.86
C ILE A 224 -2.38 1.92 -0.74
N ALA A 225 -1.89 1.32 0.34
CA ALA A 225 -1.18 2.06 1.38
C ALA A 225 0.24 2.42 0.91
N LEU A 226 0.79 3.55 1.38
CA LEU A 226 2.12 4.01 0.97
C LEU A 226 3.22 3.02 1.36
N ASP A 227 3.10 2.38 2.53
CA ASP A 227 4.05 1.35 2.97
C ASP A 227 4.08 0.14 2.02
N ASN A 228 2.92 -0.35 1.61
CA ASN A 228 2.77 -1.43 0.64
C ASN A 228 3.31 -1.05 -0.75
N PHE A 229 3.03 0.18 -1.20
CA PHE A 229 3.60 0.71 -2.44
C PHE A 229 5.13 0.73 -2.40
N ARG A 230 5.72 1.22 -1.31
CA ARG A 230 7.19 1.21 -1.10
C ARG A 230 7.76 -0.20 -0.99
N ASN A 231 6.98 -1.16 -0.48
CA ASN A 231 7.31 -2.59 -0.45
C ASN A 231 7.09 -3.30 -1.80
N GLY A 232 6.84 -2.56 -2.89
CA GLY A 232 6.77 -3.10 -4.25
C GLY A 232 5.38 -3.57 -4.70
N GLN A 233 4.34 -3.45 -3.87
CA GLN A 233 2.98 -3.75 -4.31
C GLN A 233 2.51 -2.71 -5.35
N ARG A 234 1.78 -3.17 -6.36
CA ARG A 234 1.24 -2.35 -7.46
C ARG A 234 -0.21 -2.73 -7.75
N CYS A 235 -0.81 -2.09 -8.74
CA CYS A 235 -2.17 -2.41 -9.18
C CYS A 235 -2.29 -3.88 -9.60
N GLY A 236 -3.08 -4.65 -8.86
CA GLY A 236 -3.35 -6.06 -9.19
C GLY A 236 -3.88 -6.24 -10.62
N ARG A 237 -4.69 -5.33 -11.17
CA ARG A 237 -5.13 -5.48 -12.58
C ARG A 237 -4.05 -5.24 -13.63
N CYS A 238 -3.02 -4.47 -13.28
CA CYS A 238 -1.82 -4.37 -14.11
C CYS A 238 -0.84 -5.52 -13.85
N PHE A 239 -0.94 -6.17 -12.69
CA PHE A 239 0.06 -7.11 -12.17
C PHE A 239 -0.43 -8.56 -12.05
N ASP A 240 -1.71 -8.88 -12.33
CA ASP A 240 -2.28 -10.23 -12.29
C ASP A 240 -2.70 -10.76 -13.67
N ARG A 241 -2.20 -11.98 -13.94
CA ARG A 241 -2.59 -12.98 -14.96
C ARG A 241 -2.09 -12.86 -16.40
N VAL A 242 -0.98 -12.20 -16.65
CA VAL A 242 -0.05 -12.71 -17.66
C VAL A 242 1.02 -13.46 -16.87
N SER A 243 1.23 -14.75 -17.15
CA SER A 243 2.39 -15.48 -16.63
C SER A 243 3.62 -14.57 -16.75
N SER A 244 4.50 -14.48 -15.74
CA SER A 244 5.66 -13.56 -15.72
C SER A 244 6.20 -13.31 -17.13
N PRO A 245 6.56 -12.08 -17.55
CA PRO A 245 6.93 -11.79 -18.94
C PRO A 245 7.89 -12.81 -19.57
N GLU A 246 8.84 -13.35 -18.79
CA GLU A 246 9.65 -14.53 -19.10
C GLU A 246 8.83 -15.77 -19.53
N LYS A 247 7.82 -16.18 -18.76
CA LYS A 247 6.88 -17.27 -19.09
C LYS A 247 6.05 -16.96 -20.33
N ASP A 248 5.66 -15.70 -20.56
CA ASP A 248 4.91 -15.34 -21.77
C ASP A 248 5.80 -15.44 -23.02
N ILE A 249 7.02 -14.92 -22.95
CA ILE A 249 8.06 -15.11 -23.97
C ILE A 249 8.30 -16.60 -24.18
N LEU A 250 8.52 -17.38 -23.11
CA LEU A 250 8.76 -18.81 -23.19
C LEU A 250 7.59 -19.57 -23.83
N LYS A 251 6.35 -19.22 -23.49
CA LYS A 251 5.14 -19.82 -24.07
C LYS A 251 5.07 -19.54 -25.57
N PHE A 252 5.27 -18.28 -25.97
CA PHE A 252 5.32 -17.91 -27.38
C PHE A 252 6.40 -18.70 -28.13
N LEU A 253 7.62 -18.76 -27.60
CA LEU A 253 8.75 -19.44 -28.22
C LEU A 253 8.55 -20.95 -28.32
N LYS A 254 7.95 -21.60 -27.31
CA LYS A 254 7.62 -23.03 -27.36
C LYS A 254 6.55 -23.35 -28.42
N VAL A 255 5.60 -22.44 -28.64
CA VAL A 255 4.58 -22.60 -29.70
C VAL A 255 5.22 -22.46 -31.08
N GLN A 256 6.08 -21.46 -31.27
CA GLN A 256 6.71 -21.18 -32.57
C GLN A 256 7.85 -22.16 -32.91
N PHE A 257 8.59 -22.64 -31.91
CA PHE A 257 9.74 -23.53 -32.08
C PHE A 257 9.64 -24.76 -31.16
N PRO A 258 8.67 -25.67 -31.38
CA PRO A 258 8.38 -26.78 -30.45
C PRO A 258 9.54 -27.78 -30.31
N LEU A 259 10.40 -27.89 -31.32
CA LEU A 259 11.58 -28.78 -31.32
C LEU A 259 12.84 -28.12 -30.72
N LEU A 260 12.81 -26.81 -30.48
CA LEU A 260 13.95 -26.07 -29.95
C LEU A 260 13.96 -26.14 -28.41
N LYS A 261 14.84 -26.99 -27.88
CA LYS A 261 15.02 -27.12 -26.43
C LYS A 261 15.66 -25.86 -25.85
N CYS A 262 15.12 -25.39 -24.73
CA CYS A 262 15.67 -24.35 -23.88
C CYS A 262 15.64 -24.77 -22.41
N THR A 263 16.55 -24.20 -21.62
CA THR A 263 16.49 -24.19 -20.15
C THR A 263 16.06 -22.81 -19.67
N THR A 264 15.56 -22.74 -18.45
CA THR A 264 15.11 -21.49 -17.81
C THR A 264 15.74 -21.36 -16.44
N SER A 265 15.97 -20.13 -15.98
CA SER A 265 16.59 -19.84 -14.67
C SER A 265 17.92 -20.57 -14.47
N GLU A 266 18.77 -20.54 -15.49
CA GLU A 266 20.03 -21.29 -15.54
C GLU A 266 21.18 -20.53 -14.85
N ARG A 267 21.68 -21.07 -13.73
CA ARG A 267 22.74 -20.43 -12.91
C ARG A 267 24.13 -21.04 -13.08
N GLY A 268 24.24 -22.22 -13.71
CA GLY A 268 25.50 -22.97 -13.82
C GLY A 268 26.43 -22.48 -14.92
N ILE A 269 25.89 -21.78 -15.93
CA ILE A 269 26.66 -21.41 -17.13
C ILE A 269 27.54 -20.17 -16.91
N ILE A 270 27.01 -19.15 -16.26
CA ILE A 270 27.68 -17.87 -16.01
C ILE A 270 27.64 -17.44 -14.53
N PRO A 271 28.07 -18.28 -13.57
CA PRO A 271 28.02 -17.93 -12.15
C PRO A 271 28.76 -16.60 -11.87
N PRO A 272 28.22 -15.72 -11.01
CA PRO A 272 27.05 -15.92 -10.14
C PRO A 272 25.69 -15.56 -10.79
N TYR A 273 25.66 -15.23 -12.08
CA TYR A 273 24.45 -14.77 -12.77
C TYR A 273 23.55 -15.93 -13.20
N GLU A 274 22.24 -15.71 -13.12
CA GLU A 274 21.23 -16.58 -13.72
C GLU A 274 20.97 -16.15 -15.18
N LEU A 275 20.53 -17.04 -16.07
CA LEU A 275 19.97 -16.71 -17.39
C LEU A 275 18.48 -17.08 -17.42
N ASP A 276 17.60 -16.17 -17.82
CA ASP A 276 16.15 -16.40 -17.74
C ASP A 276 15.69 -17.47 -18.73
N ILE A 277 16.17 -17.41 -19.99
CA ILE A 277 15.93 -18.44 -21.01
C ILE A 277 17.23 -18.70 -21.78
N PHE A 278 17.67 -19.95 -21.86
CA PHE A 278 18.90 -20.33 -22.56
C PHE A 278 18.67 -21.44 -23.60
N PHE A 279 19.16 -21.20 -24.81
CA PHE A 279 19.08 -22.11 -25.96
C PHE A 279 20.46 -22.71 -26.25
N LEU A 280 20.76 -23.86 -25.62
CA LEU A 280 22.07 -24.53 -25.73
C LEU A 280 22.52 -24.74 -27.18
N LYS A 281 21.64 -25.25 -28.05
CA LYS A 281 21.98 -25.53 -29.46
C LYS A 281 22.26 -24.29 -30.30
N LYS A 282 21.87 -23.10 -29.84
CA LYS A 282 22.04 -21.82 -30.55
C LYS A 282 23.07 -20.90 -29.87
N ASN A 283 23.66 -21.32 -28.75
CA ASN A 283 24.51 -20.46 -27.92
C ASN A 283 23.88 -19.08 -27.69
N LEU A 284 22.60 -19.06 -27.33
CA LEU A 284 21.81 -17.84 -27.22
C LEU A 284 21.03 -17.83 -25.91
N ALA A 285 21.03 -16.70 -25.23
CA ALA A 285 20.26 -16.47 -24.01
C ALA A 285 19.35 -15.26 -24.18
N ILE A 286 18.21 -15.28 -23.50
CA ILE A 286 17.29 -14.14 -23.37
C ILE A 286 17.22 -13.79 -21.89
N GLU A 287 17.36 -12.50 -21.61
CA GLU A 287 17.20 -11.88 -20.29
C GLU A 287 16.04 -10.90 -20.34
N TYR A 288 15.11 -11.00 -19.40
CA TYR A 288 14.05 -10.04 -19.15
C TYR A 288 14.38 -9.19 -17.91
N CYS A 289 14.65 -7.90 -18.12
CA CYS A 289 15.05 -6.97 -17.07
C CYS A 289 13.86 -6.13 -16.59
N GLY A 290 13.33 -6.45 -15.40
CA GLY A 290 12.37 -5.59 -14.69
C GLY A 290 13.01 -4.25 -14.29
N LEU A 291 12.37 -3.11 -14.63
CA LEU A 291 12.98 -1.79 -14.45
C LEU A 291 13.26 -1.46 -12.97
N TYR A 292 12.39 -1.92 -12.07
CA TYR A 292 12.59 -1.73 -10.63
C TYR A 292 13.65 -2.67 -10.05
N TRP A 293 13.51 -3.98 -10.27
CA TRP A 293 14.37 -5.01 -9.67
C TRP A 293 15.78 -5.06 -10.25
N HIS A 294 15.99 -4.46 -11.42
CA HIS A 294 17.30 -4.35 -12.06
C HIS A 294 17.89 -2.93 -12.00
N SER A 295 17.28 -2.03 -11.20
CA SER A 295 17.84 -0.72 -10.89
C SER A 295 18.73 -0.75 -9.64
N GLU A 296 19.62 0.24 -9.53
CA GLU A 296 20.44 0.46 -8.35
C GLU A 296 19.58 0.81 -7.12
N ASN A 297 18.56 1.67 -7.30
CA ASN A 297 17.70 2.13 -6.22
C ASN A 297 16.66 1.08 -5.78
N GLY A 298 15.99 0.42 -6.72
CA GLY A 298 14.94 -0.56 -6.42
C GLY A 298 15.48 -1.95 -6.11
N GLY A 299 16.40 -2.44 -6.93
CA GLY A 299 16.94 -3.80 -6.85
C GLY A 299 18.26 -3.94 -6.09
N ARG A 300 18.86 -2.82 -5.66
CA ARG A 300 20.21 -2.76 -5.05
C ARG A 300 21.28 -3.46 -5.90
N LYS A 301 21.12 -3.44 -7.22
CA LYS A 301 22.09 -4.04 -8.14
C LYS A 301 23.28 -3.11 -8.29
N ASN A 302 24.46 -3.71 -8.49
CA ASN A 302 25.67 -2.95 -8.80
C ASN A 302 25.50 -2.25 -10.16
N LYS A 303 26.02 -1.04 -10.31
CA LYS A 303 26.03 -0.27 -11.56
C LYS A 303 26.49 -1.05 -12.80
N ASN A 304 27.41 -2.00 -12.60
CA ASN A 304 27.97 -2.83 -13.67
C ASN A 304 27.25 -4.20 -13.81
N TYR A 305 26.11 -4.43 -13.15
CA TYR A 305 25.44 -5.74 -13.13
C TYR A 305 25.10 -6.27 -14.53
N HIS A 306 24.42 -5.46 -15.34
CA HIS A 306 24.03 -5.82 -16.71
C HIS A 306 25.25 -6.01 -17.61
N GLN A 307 26.25 -5.14 -17.46
CA GLN A 307 27.49 -5.19 -18.20
C GLN A 307 28.26 -6.48 -17.90
N ASN A 308 28.47 -6.80 -16.62
CA ASN A 308 29.19 -7.99 -16.20
C ASN A 308 28.48 -9.26 -16.69
N LYS A 309 27.14 -9.29 -16.65
CA LYS A 309 26.36 -10.41 -17.15
C LYS A 309 26.53 -10.62 -18.66
N MET A 310 26.52 -9.54 -19.44
CA MET A 310 26.80 -9.57 -20.88
C MET A 310 28.23 -10.09 -21.15
N LEU A 311 29.23 -9.55 -20.44
CA LEU A 311 30.63 -9.97 -20.58
C LEU A 311 30.81 -11.47 -20.28
N ARG A 312 30.17 -11.99 -19.23
CA ARG A 312 30.21 -13.42 -18.90
C ARG A 312 29.57 -14.30 -19.99
N CYS A 313 28.47 -13.86 -20.58
CA CYS A 313 27.88 -14.56 -21.73
C CYS A 313 28.86 -14.58 -22.90
N HIS A 314 29.48 -13.43 -23.18
CA HIS A 314 30.44 -13.28 -24.26
C HIS A 314 31.67 -14.18 -24.08
N GLU A 315 32.25 -14.24 -22.87
CA GLU A 315 33.35 -15.17 -22.53
C GLU A 315 33.01 -16.64 -22.81
N LYS A 316 31.73 -17.01 -22.71
CA LYS A 316 31.22 -18.36 -22.99
C LYS A 316 30.77 -18.55 -24.44
N GLY A 317 30.94 -17.54 -25.30
CA GLY A 317 30.47 -17.58 -26.68
C GLY A 317 28.94 -17.59 -26.78
N ILE A 318 28.24 -17.01 -25.80
CA ILE A 318 26.78 -16.94 -25.74
C ILE A 318 26.32 -15.55 -26.13
N ARG A 319 25.39 -15.47 -27.08
CA ARG A 319 24.69 -14.23 -27.45
C ARG A 319 23.58 -13.95 -26.43
N LEU A 320 23.72 -12.90 -25.64
CA LEU A 320 22.67 -12.44 -24.70
C LEU A 320 21.76 -11.42 -25.37
N ILE A 321 20.45 -11.67 -25.36
CA ILE A 321 19.41 -10.72 -25.78
C ILE A 321 18.74 -10.18 -24.51
N THR A 322 18.90 -8.89 -24.25
CA THR A 322 18.24 -8.23 -23.13
C THR A 322 16.93 -7.58 -23.60
N ILE A 323 15.86 -7.79 -22.86
CA ILE A 323 14.54 -7.20 -23.06
C ILE A 323 14.21 -6.43 -21.79
N PHE A 324 13.99 -5.12 -21.90
CA PHE A 324 13.59 -4.31 -20.75
C PHE A 324 12.07 -4.34 -20.57
N GLU A 325 11.63 -4.17 -19.32
CA GLU A 325 10.21 -4.23 -18.98
C GLU A 325 9.38 -3.15 -19.67
N ASP A 326 9.87 -1.92 -19.80
CA ASP A 326 9.22 -0.88 -20.62
C ASP A 326 9.09 -1.32 -22.08
N GLU A 327 10.16 -1.80 -22.72
CA GLU A 327 10.13 -2.25 -24.11
C GLU A 327 9.03 -3.30 -24.34
N TYR A 328 8.93 -4.26 -23.41
CA TYR A 328 7.94 -5.33 -23.49
C TYR A 328 6.51 -4.86 -23.20
N LEU A 329 6.35 -3.93 -22.24
CA LEU A 329 5.04 -3.39 -21.88
C LEU A 329 4.51 -2.41 -22.92
N GLU A 330 5.39 -1.66 -23.58
CA GLU A 330 5.07 -0.71 -24.65
C GLU A 330 4.81 -1.40 -25.99
N ASP A 331 5.66 -2.35 -26.41
CA ASP A 331 5.54 -3.04 -27.70
C ASP A 331 5.82 -4.55 -27.60
N ARG A 332 4.95 -5.24 -26.86
CA ARG A 332 4.99 -6.70 -26.74
C ARG A 332 5.07 -7.42 -28.08
N GLU A 333 4.27 -7.02 -29.06
CA GLU A 333 4.19 -7.71 -30.35
C GLU A 333 5.48 -7.53 -31.17
N GLY A 334 6.05 -6.32 -31.17
CA GLY A 334 7.34 -6.05 -31.79
C GLY A 334 8.48 -6.85 -31.16
N VAL A 335 8.51 -6.95 -29.82
CA VAL A 335 9.50 -7.78 -29.12
C VAL A 335 9.36 -9.26 -29.52
N LEU A 336 8.14 -9.82 -29.52
CA LEU A 336 7.93 -11.22 -29.90
C LEU A 336 8.29 -11.49 -31.37
N LYS A 337 7.95 -10.58 -32.29
CA LYS A 337 8.35 -10.66 -33.71
C LYS A 337 9.87 -10.64 -33.87
N ARG A 338 10.57 -9.78 -33.11
CA ARG A 338 12.04 -9.72 -33.08
C ARG A 338 12.64 -11.05 -32.63
N LEU A 339 12.16 -11.60 -31.52
CA LEU A 339 12.64 -12.88 -31.00
C LEU A 339 12.42 -14.03 -31.98
N PHE A 340 11.25 -14.07 -32.63
CA PHE A 340 10.96 -15.05 -33.68
C PHE A 340 11.96 -14.97 -34.83
N SER A 341 12.26 -13.76 -35.31
CA SER A 341 13.24 -13.55 -36.39
C SER A 341 14.64 -14.03 -35.99
N ILE A 342 15.11 -13.66 -34.80
CA ILE A 342 16.44 -14.04 -34.29
C ILE A 342 16.58 -15.56 -34.15
N LEU A 343 15.55 -16.23 -33.62
CA LEU A 343 15.59 -17.69 -33.43
C LEU A 343 15.41 -18.46 -34.73
N SER A 344 14.74 -17.88 -35.73
CA SER A 344 14.56 -18.49 -37.06
C SER A 344 15.86 -18.57 -37.87
N ASN A 345 16.77 -17.60 -37.72
CA ASN A 345 18.04 -17.58 -38.47
C ASN A 345 19.24 -17.22 -37.57
N PRO A 346 19.82 -18.18 -36.84
CA PRO A 346 20.80 -17.92 -35.78
C PRO A 346 22.25 -17.71 -36.28
N GLN A 347 22.50 -17.72 -37.59
CA GLN A 347 23.83 -17.87 -38.20
C GLN A 347 24.73 -16.61 -38.22
N GLU A 348 24.41 -15.53 -37.50
CA GLU A 348 25.36 -14.40 -37.42
C GLU A 348 26.37 -14.58 -36.27
N PRO A 349 27.69 -14.72 -36.56
CA PRO A 349 28.70 -14.98 -35.56
C PRO A 349 28.90 -13.79 -34.61
N ILE A 350 29.32 -14.14 -33.38
CA ILE A 350 29.78 -13.21 -32.36
C ILE A 350 31.02 -12.49 -32.89
N PHE A 351 30.97 -11.16 -32.93
CA PHE A 351 32.16 -10.34 -33.13
C PHE A 351 33.17 -10.64 -32.01
N LYS A 352 34.34 -11.18 -32.34
CA LYS A 352 35.48 -11.24 -31.42
C LYS A 352 36.07 -9.83 -31.30
N ALA A 353 35.64 -9.06 -30.31
CA ALA A 353 36.41 -7.89 -29.86
C ALA A 353 37.53 -8.40 -28.93
N THR A 354 38.78 -7.98 -29.14
CA THR A 354 39.87 -8.43 -28.25
C THR A 354 39.84 -7.63 -26.95
N LYS A 355 40.53 -8.15 -25.94
CA LYS A 355 40.52 -7.61 -24.57
C LYS A 355 41.04 -6.16 -24.50
N GLU A 356 41.81 -5.73 -25.50
CA GLU A 356 42.34 -4.37 -25.63
C GLU A 356 41.32 -3.33 -26.12
N ASP A 357 40.16 -3.73 -26.68
CA ASP A 357 39.21 -2.81 -27.34
C ASP A 357 38.17 -2.18 -26.39
N ILE A 358 38.24 -2.45 -25.08
CA ILE A 358 37.20 -2.03 -24.11
C ILE A 358 37.80 -1.07 -23.08
N ILE A 359 37.75 0.24 -23.35
CA ILE A 359 37.99 1.28 -22.35
C ILE A 359 36.72 2.12 -22.22
N PHE A 360 36.05 2.07 -21.07
CA PHE A 360 34.86 2.89 -20.80
C PHE A 360 35.05 3.70 -19.53
N SER A 361 34.89 5.02 -19.65
CA SER A 361 34.78 5.96 -18.54
C SER A 361 33.32 6.11 -18.08
N ASP A 362 33.16 6.05 -16.76
CA ASP A 362 31.92 6.16 -15.97
C ASP A 362 30.98 7.29 -16.45
N LEU A 363 29.69 7.01 -16.65
CA LEU A 363 28.65 8.04 -16.72
C LEU A 363 27.40 7.61 -15.94
N ARG A 364 27.11 8.40 -14.89
CA ARG A 364 26.01 8.24 -13.93
C ARG A 364 24.65 8.48 -14.59
N TRP A 365 23.66 7.71 -14.17
CA TRP A 365 22.26 7.84 -14.54
C TRP A 365 21.53 8.65 -13.48
N ASP A 366 21.29 9.93 -13.74
CA ASP A 366 20.17 10.68 -13.13
C ASP A 366 20.02 12.06 -13.80
N SER A 367 18.78 12.56 -13.80
CA SER A 367 18.26 13.84 -14.34
C SER A 367 17.85 13.86 -15.83
N ILE A 368 16.57 13.58 -16.06
CA ILE A 368 15.86 13.99 -17.28
C ILE A 368 15.25 15.38 -17.02
N SER A 369 15.86 16.43 -17.58
CA SER A 369 15.15 17.68 -17.90
C SER A 369 15.54 18.17 -19.30
N SER A 370 14.52 18.22 -20.15
CA SER A 370 14.27 19.00 -21.39
C SER A 370 15.36 19.31 -22.45
N GLU A 371 16.61 18.86 -22.34
CA GLU A 371 17.55 18.86 -23.46
C GLU A 371 18.44 17.62 -23.34
N SER A 372 18.27 16.64 -24.25
CA SER A 372 18.86 15.32 -24.06
C SER A 372 20.37 15.44 -23.84
N PHE A 373 20.85 14.92 -22.71
CA PHE A 373 22.26 14.79 -22.30
C PHE A 373 23.23 14.55 -23.48
N TYR A 374 22.85 13.71 -24.43
CA TYR A 374 23.62 13.38 -25.63
C TYR A 374 23.93 14.56 -26.56
N LYS A 375 23.00 15.50 -26.72
CA LYS A 375 23.22 16.71 -27.53
C LYS A 375 24.23 17.64 -26.85
N LYS A 376 24.19 17.73 -25.51
CA LYS A 376 25.17 18.45 -24.68
C LYS A 376 26.56 17.78 -24.68
N LYS A 377 26.67 16.51 -25.06
CA LYS A 377 27.93 15.75 -25.17
C LYS A 377 28.43 15.58 -26.63
N GLY A 378 27.87 16.34 -27.58
CA GLY A 378 28.38 16.40 -28.97
C GLY A 378 27.81 15.37 -29.96
N PHE A 379 26.77 14.62 -29.59
CA PHE A 379 26.19 13.57 -30.45
C PHE A 379 25.23 14.17 -31.51
N LYS A 380 25.23 13.63 -32.76
CA LYS A 380 24.41 14.11 -33.92
C LYS A 380 23.37 13.07 -34.43
N PHE A 381 22.36 13.50 -35.21
CA PHE A 381 21.19 12.70 -35.65
C PHE A 381 21.30 12.22 -37.12
N PHE A 382 20.62 11.13 -37.49
CA PHE A 382 20.91 10.32 -38.70
C PHE A 382 20.23 10.74 -40.03
N LYS A 383 19.20 11.61 -40.03
CA LYS A 383 18.24 11.82 -41.15
C LYS A 383 18.76 12.53 -42.43
N ASP A 384 20.07 12.71 -42.60
CA ASP A 384 20.66 13.62 -43.61
C ASP A 384 21.27 12.93 -44.87
N PHE A 385 21.10 11.61 -45.08
CA PHE A 385 21.77 10.87 -46.17
C PHE A 385 20.90 9.75 -46.85
N GLY A 386 20.96 9.60 -48.20
CA GLY A 386 20.09 8.78 -49.11
C GLY A 386 20.14 7.20 -49.10
N PRO A 387 19.94 6.46 -50.24
CA PRO A 387 19.43 5.04 -50.29
C PRO A 387 20.34 3.82 -49.92
N GLN A 388 19.74 2.68 -49.53
CA GLN A 388 20.17 1.68 -48.51
C GLN A 388 21.09 0.45 -48.86
N PRO A 389 21.94 -0.07 -47.92
CA PRO A 389 22.79 -1.30 -48.00
C PRO A 389 22.46 -2.49 -47.00
N SER A 390 23.41 -3.42 -46.74
CA SER A 390 23.24 -4.83 -46.29
C SER A 390 23.80 -5.29 -44.90
N PHE A 391 23.93 -4.45 -43.87
CA PHE A 391 24.28 -4.89 -42.49
C PHE A 391 23.84 -3.85 -41.44
N PHE A 392 23.12 -4.17 -40.36
CA PHE A 392 22.39 -3.16 -39.57
C PHE A 392 23.03 -2.81 -38.22
N LYS A 393 23.28 -1.51 -37.99
CA LYS A 393 23.48 -0.91 -36.65
C LYS A 393 22.17 -0.22 -36.28
N VAL A 394 21.69 -0.38 -35.03
CA VAL A 394 20.50 0.37 -34.56
C VAL A 394 20.80 1.87 -34.62
N GLY A 395 19.76 2.69 -34.66
CA GLY A 395 19.76 4.06 -35.16
C GLY A 395 18.91 4.07 -36.42
N PHE A 396 17.61 4.29 -36.24
CA PHE A 396 16.58 3.92 -37.20
C PHE A 396 16.92 4.30 -38.65
N ARG A 397 17.03 3.24 -39.45
CA ARG A 397 16.92 3.12 -40.91
C ARG A 397 17.66 4.18 -41.74
N LYS A 398 18.72 3.67 -42.39
CA LYS A 398 19.05 3.80 -43.83
C LYS A 398 20.48 4.30 -44.11
N ARG A 399 21.53 3.58 -43.67
CA ARG A 399 22.82 3.38 -44.40
C ARG A 399 23.93 2.84 -43.48
N PHE A 400 24.66 1.89 -44.02
CA PHE A 400 25.55 1.00 -43.31
C PHE A 400 26.98 1.13 -43.89
N LEU A 401 28.00 1.20 -43.03
CA LEU A 401 29.43 1.27 -43.37
C LEU A 401 30.19 -0.03 -43.03
N THR A 402 30.89 -0.62 -44.01
CA THR A 402 31.62 -1.89 -43.82
C THR A 402 32.64 -1.78 -42.68
N LEU A 403 33.00 -2.92 -42.08
CA LEU A 403 34.00 -3.02 -40.99
C LEU A 403 35.29 -2.23 -41.28
N GLU A 404 35.77 -2.31 -42.52
CA GLU A 404 36.96 -1.60 -43.00
C GLU A 404 36.76 -0.08 -43.02
N LYS A 405 35.56 0.40 -43.38
CA LYS A 405 35.21 1.83 -43.35
C LYS A 405 34.93 2.36 -41.94
N LEU A 406 34.61 1.48 -40.98
CA LEU A 406 34.47 1.83 -39.56
C LEU A 406 35.84 1.95 -38.88
N LYS A 407 36.78 1.05 -39.16
CA LYS A 407 38.18 1.14 -38.71
C LYS A 407 38.87 2.39 -39.24
N ALA A 408 38.60 2.79 -40.48
CA ALA A 408 39.13 4.03 -41.07
C ALA A 408 38.58 5.33 -40.44
N LYS A 409 37.55 5.27 -39.58
CA LYS A 409 36.87 6.44 -39.00
C LYS A 409 36.99 6.57 -37.46
N ASN A 410 37.83 5.76 -36.80
CA ASN A 410 38.26 5.94 -35.41
C ASN A 410 37.12 6.13 -34.36
N PHE A 411 36.10 5.27 -34.40
CA PHE A 411 35.03 5.23 -33.37
C PHE A 411 35.27 4.10 -32.37
N ASP A 412 35.31 4.41 -31.07
CA ASP A 412 35.74 3.43 -30.04
C ASP A 412 34.60 2.61 -29.40
N ILE A 413 33.33 3.08 -29.39
CA ILE A 413 32.27 2.45 -28.57
C ILE A 413 30.89 2.45 -29.25
N ILE A 414 30.15 1.34 -29.11
CA ILE A 414 28.74 1.18 -29.54
C ILE A 414 27.90 0.71 -28.35
N TRP A 415 26.78 1.38 -28.08
CA TRP A 415 25.78 0.98 -27.08
C TRP A 415 24.41 0.84 -27.74
N ASP A 416 23.74 -0.29 -27.53
CA ASP A 416 22.41 -0.61 -28.06
C ASP A 416 21.41 -0.66 -26.91
N CYS A 417 20.52 0.32 -26.84
CA CYS A 417 19.45 0.40 -25.83
C CYS A 417 18.06 0.12 -26.42
N GLY A 418 17.97 -0.64 -27.51
CA GLY A 418 16.70 -1.21 -27.96
C GLY A 418 15.76 -0.28 -28.73
N HIS A 419 16.00 1.05 -28.80
CA HIS A 419 15.24 1.96 -29.68
C HIS A 419 16.05 3.11 -30.33
N ARG A 420 17.22 3.50 -29.80
CA ARG A 420 18.05 4.59 -30.32
C ARG A 420 19.52 4.23 -30.26
N VAL A 421 20.32 4.79 -31.17
CA VAL A 421 21.78 4.62 -31.14
C VAL A 421 22.47 5.96 -31.20
N TYR A 422 23.44 6.07 -30.32
CA TYR A 422 24.28 7.23 -30.09
C TYR A 422 25.73 6.83 -30.38
N TYR A 423 26.48 7.71 -31.04
CA TYR A 423 27.91 7.53 -31.30
C TYR A 423 28.69 8.78 -30.89
N LYS A 424 29.80 8.57 -30.18
CA LYS A 424 30.70 9.65 -29.73
C LYS A 424 31.81 9.80 -30.77
N THR A 425 31.99 11.00 -31.31
CA THR A 425 33.19 11.34 -32.09
C THR A 425 34.36 11.54 -31.14
N LYS A 426 35.58 11.06 -31.48
CA LYS A 426 36.77 11.60 -30.82
C LYS A 426 36.80 13.10 -31.08
N GLU A 427 36.92 13.90 -30.03
CA GLU A 427 37.38 15.27 -30.21
C GLU A 427 38.79 15.15 -30.76
N THR A 428 39.00 15.64 -31.99
CA THR A 428 40.34 16.01 -32.42
C THR A 428 40.78 17.13 -31.50
N MET A 429 41.63 16.82 -30.52
CA MET A 429 42.40 17.85 -29.84
C MET A 429 43.20 18.57 -30.92
N ALA A 430 42.98 19.88 -31.01
CA ALA A 430 43.70 20.74 -31.93
C ALA A 430 45.07 21.14 -31.35
N ASP A 431 45.69 20.30 -30.55
CA ASP A 431 47.12 20.31 -30.24
C ASP A 431 47.49 19.01 -29.51
N GLY A 432 48.61 18.43 -29.90
CA GLY A 432 49.12 17.23 -29.27
C GLY A 432 49.82 17.58 -27.96
N SER A 433 49.13 17.42 -26.83
CA SER A 433 49.79 17.23 -25.53
C SER A 433 48.91 16.41 -24.58
N THR A 434 49.56 15.46 -23.92
CA THR A 434 49.02 14.66 -22.81
C THR A 434 49.11 15.46 -21.52
N GLU A 435 48.03 15.52 -20.75
CA GLU A 435 48.13 15.77 -19.32
C GLU A 435 47.10 14.94 -18.55
N GLU A 436 47.62 14.03 -17.72
CA GLU A 436 46.90 13.44 -16.59
C GLU A 436 46.56 14.57 -15.60
N ALA A 437 45.28 14.84 -15.41
CA ALA A 437 44.81 15.66 -14.30
C ALA A 437 43.86 14.84 -13.43
N ASN A 438 44.41 14.39 -12.31
CA ASN A 438 43.69 14.02 -11.08
C ASN A 438 42.47 14.92 -10.86
N LEU A 439 41.35 14.35 -10.41
CA LEU A 439 40.39 15.08 -9.57
C LEU A 439 39.57 14.12 -8.70
N ARG A 440 39.55 14.51 -7.42
CA ARG A 440 38.76 14.00 -6.30
C ARG A 440 37.26 14.11 -6.54
#